data_AF-A0A2V8CGT9-F1
#
_entry.id   AF-A0A2V8CGT9-F1
#
_cell.length_a   1.000
_cell.length_b   1.000
_cell.length_c   1.000
_cell.angle_alpha   90.00
_cell.angle_beta   90.00
_cell.angle_gamma   90.00
#
_symmetry.space_group_name_H-M   'P 1'
#
loop_
_entity.id
_entity.type
_entity.pdbx_description
1 polymer ?
#
loop_
_entity_poly.entity_id
_entity_poly.type
_entity_poly.pdbx_seq_one_letter_code
_entity_poly.pdbx_strand_id
1 'polypeptide(L)'
;MKLTSTRVAALALVIAGAGICGWGVVIAQQPASRSHTPVSKQQIEKWKNELSNWGRWGKDDERGALNLITPAKRKQAAALVKEGFTVSLAGDADTVKAIDNPNPYDHKMLGIGSDYIGVAAHGWAHTHLDSLAHVNYGGV
;
A
#
# COMPACT_ATOMS: atom_id res chain seq x y z
N MET A 1 10.94 -51.04 13.55
CA MET A 1 10.45 -50.56 12.25
C MET A 1 11.06 -49.18 12.00
N LYS A 2 12.20 -49.12 11.30
CA LYS A 2 12.92 -47.87 10.97
C LYS A 2 12.77 -47.67 9.47
N LEU A 3 12.05 -46.64 9.04
CA LEU A 3 12.00 -46.23 7.64
C LEU A 3 13.05 -45.14 7.42
N THR A 4 14.00 -45.45 6.55
CA THR A 4 15.06 -44.56 6.05
C THR A 4 14.49 -43.60 5.00
N SER A 5 14.75 -42.30 5.17
CA SER A 5 14.41 -41.25 4.21
C SER A 5 15.47 -41.17 3.10
N THR A 6 15.06 -41.41 1.86
CA THR A 6 15.86 -41.25 0.65
C THR A 6 15.96 -39.77 0.29
N ARG A 7 17.16 -39.17 0.37
CA ARG A 7 17.44 -37.86 -0.22
C ARG A 7 17.79 -38.04 -1.69
N VAL A 8 17.00 -37.44 -2.58
CA VAL A 8 17.33 -37.33 -4.01
C VAL A 8 18.37 -36.23 -4.18
N ALA A 9 19.57 -36.61 -4.60
CA ALA A 9 20.60 -35.69 -5.08
C ALA A 9 20.37 -35.49 -6.58
N ALA A 10 20.04 -34.27 -7.01
CA ALA A 10 20.06 -33.88 -8.42
C ALA A 10 21.41 -33.22 -8.73
N LEU A 11 22.32 -34.02 -9.27
CA LEU A 11 23.54 -33.57 -9.91
C LEU A 11 23.23 -33.39 -11.40
N ALA A 12 23.14 -32.14 -11.88
CA ALA A 12 23.11 -31.86 -13.31
C ALA A 12 24.43 -31.18 -13.69
N LEU A 13 25.29 -31.96 -14.33
CA LEU A 13 26.51 -31.54 -15.00
C LEU A 13 26.23 -31.52 -16.51
N VAL A 14 27.09 -30.82 -17.26
CA VAL A 14 27.08 -30.51 -18.72
C VAL A 14 26.62 -29.05 -18.89
N ILE A 15 27.49 -28.13 -19.35
CA ILE A 15 28.11 -28.12 -20.68
C ILE A 15 29.56 -27.61 -20.61
N ALA A 16 30.49 -28.41 -21.14
CA ALA A 16 31.75 -27.93 -21.69
C ALA A 16 31.62 -27.91 -23.21
N GLY A 17 31.81 -26.74 -23.82
CA GLY A 17 31.76 -26.57 -25.27
C GLY A 17 32.25 -25.17 -25.63
N ALA A 18 33.51 -25.11 -26.08
CA ALA A 18 34.17 -23.90 -26.54
C ALA A 18 33.41 -23.25 -27.70
N GLY A 19 33.01 -22.00 -27.50
CA GLY A 19 32.43 -21.15 -28.52
C GLY A 19 32.53 -19.71 -28.03
N ILE A 20 33.68 -19.07 -28.27
CA ILE A 20 33.84 -17.63 -28.07
C ILE A 20 33.02 -16.94 -29.16
N CYS A 21 31.71 -16.83 -28.96
CA CYS A 21 30.87 -15.86 -29.64
C CYS A 21 30.72 -14.68 -28.69
N GLY A 22 31.38 -13.57 -29.01
CA GLY A 22 31.34 -12.34 -28.23
C GLY A 22 29.93 -11.78 -28.11
N TRP A 23 29.19 -12.25 -27.12
CA TRP A 23 28.06 -11.54 -26.55
C TRP A 23 28.64 -10.73 -25.40
N GLY A 24 29.16 -9.55 -25.74
CA GLY A 24 29.44 -8.55 -24.73
C GLY A 24 28.15 -8.32 -23.96
N VAL A 25 28.11 -8.75 -22.69
CA VAL A 25 27.11 -8.28 -21.77
C VAL A 25 27.36 -6.78 -21.63
N VAL A 26 26.62 -5.98 -22.41
CA VAL A 26 26.51 -4.56 -22.16
C VAL A 26 25.70 -4.46 -20.87
N ILE A 27 26.40 -4.40 -19.73
CA ILE A 27 25.78 -3.90 -18.51
C ILE A 27 25.47 -2.44 -18.79
N ALA A 28 24.22 -2.15 -19.15
CA ALA A 28 23.74 -0.79 -19.20
C ALA A 28 23.97 -0.20 -17.80
N GLN A 29 24.95 0.71 -17.68
CA GLN A 29 25.14 1.47 -16.46
C GLN A 29 23.81 2.19 -16.20
N GLN A 30 23.15 1.86 -15.09
CA GLN A 30 22.05 2.69 -14.61
C GLN A 30 22.60 4.12 -14.51
N PRO A 31 21.94 5.12 -15.11
CA PRO A 31 22.35 6.50 -14.91
C PRO A 31 22.42 6.75 -13.40
N ALA A 32 23.51 7.39 -12.96
CA ALA A 32 23.72 7.75 -11.56
C ALA A 32 22.41 8.32 -11.00
N SER A 33 22.03 7.87 -9.79
CA SER A 33 20.81 8.37 -9.15
C SER A 33 20.82 9.89 -9.20
N ARG A 34 19.71 10.49 -9.66
CA ARG A 34 19.60 11.95 -9.67
C ARG A 34 19.96 12.44 -8.28
N SER A 35 20.93 13.35 -8.20
CA SER A 35 21.24 14.04 -6.95
C SER A 35 19.94 14.65 -6.42
N HIS A 36 19.41 14.09 -5.33
CA HIS A 36 18.25 14.65 -4.67
C HIS A 36 18.71 15.94 -4.00
N THR A 37 18.33 17.09 -4.55
CA THR A 37 18.52 18.35 -3.83
C THR A 37 17.73 18.26 -2.52
N PRO A 38 18.38 18.39 -1.35
CA PRO A 38 17.67 18.34 -0.08
C PRO A 38 16.61 19.44 -0.01
N VAL A 39 15.41 19.09 0.45
CA VAL A 39 14.33 20.07 0.66
C VAL A 39 14.64 20.89 1.92
N SER A 40 14.74 22.21 1.79
CA SER A 40 14.98 23.11 2.92
C SER A 40 13.68 23.40 3.70
N LYS A 41 13.82 23.81 4.97
CA LYS A 41 12.65 24.25 5.78
C LYS A 41 11.90 25.40 5.11
N GLN A 42 12.62 26.38 4.57
CA GLN A 42 12.03 27.51 3.87
C GLN A 42 11.21 27.06 2.66
N GLN A 43 11.69 26.04 1.93
CA GLN A 43 10.97 25.47 0.80
C GLN A 43 9.66 24.81 1.24
N ILE A 44 9.66 24.08 2.36
CA ILE A 44 8.44 23.49 2.95
C ILE A 44 7.45 24.59 3.35
N GLU A 45 7.90 25.62 4.06
CA GLU A 45 7.02 26.73 4.47
C GLU A 45 6.40 27.45 3.27
N LYS A 46 7.17 27.62 2.19
CA LYS A 46 6.66 28.16 0.93
C LYS A 46 5.58 27.25 0.32
N TRP A 47 5.84 25.95 0.22
CA TRP A 47 4.92 24.99 -0.37
C TRP A 47 3.62 24.79 0.42
N LYS A 48 3.64 24.92 1.75
CA LYS A 48 2.39 24.86 2.54
C LYS A 48 1.36 25.89 2.07
N ASN A 49 1.81 27.02 1.54
CA ASN A 49 0.95 28.06 0.99
C ASN A 49 0.68 27.86 -0.50
N GLU A 50 1.71 27.57 -1.30
CA GLU A 50 1.58 27.46 -2.76
C GLU A 50 0.90 26.17 -3.24
N LEU A 51 1.08 25.07 -2.51
CA LEU A 51 0.60 23.73 -2.86
C LEU A 51 -0.53 23.32 -1.93
N SER A 52 -1.54 24.18 -1.82
CA SER A 52 -2.66 24.01 -0.89
C SER A 52 -4.01 24.06 -1.57
N ASN A 53 -5.00 23.38 -0.97
CA ASN A 53 -6.42 23.54 -1.31
C ASN A 53 -7.17 24.40 -0.27
N TRP A 54 -6.49 25.01 0.71
CA TRP A 54 -7.15 25.89 1.68
C TRP A 54 -7.96 27.00 0.99
N GLY A 55 -9.20 27.20 1.43
CA GLY A 55 -10.12 28.20 0.87
C GLY A 55 -10.77 27.82 -0.46
N ARG A 56 -10.34 26.74 -1.14
CA ARG A 56 -10.90 26.34 -2.45
C ARG A 56 -12.40 26.07 -2.43
N TRP A 57 -12.92 25.56 -1.32
CA TRP A 57 -14.34 25.21 -1.14
C TRP A 57 -15.07 26.08 -0.11
N GLY A 58 -14.46 27.20 0.29
CA GLY A 58 -14.98 28.08 1.33
C GLY A 58 -14.23 27.95 2.66
N LYS A 59 -14.40 28.96 3.52
CA LYS A 59 -13.69 29.08 4.80
C LYS A 59 -14.13 28.08 5.87
N ASP A 60 -15.33 27.51 5.72
CA ASP A 60 -15.95 26.59 6.67
C ASP A 60 -15.95 25.14 6.13
N ASP A 61 -15.12 24.83 5.12
CA ASP A 61 -15.02 23.48 4.55
C ASP A 61 -14.25 22.52 5.47
N GLU A 62 -14.84 21.36 5.74
CA GLU A 62 -14.25 20.26 6.52
C GLU A 62 -14.08 18.98 5.69
N ARG A 63 -14.35 19.02 4.37
CA ARG A 63 -14.36 17.83 3.50
C ARG A 63 -13.15 17.73 2.59
N GLY A 64 -12.50 18.85 2.27
CA GLY A 64 -11.34 18.90 1.40
C GLY A 64 -11.63 18.28 0.02
N ALA A 65 -10.70 17.45 -0.48
CA ALA A 65 -10.81 16.86 -1.81
C ALA A 65 -12.04 15.95 -2.01
N LEU A 66 -12.73 15.52 -0.95
CA LEU A 66 -14.00 14.79 -1.07
C LEU A 66 -15.09 15.64 -1.77
N ASN A 67 -14.94 16.97 -1.80
CA ASN A 67 -15.80 17.86 -2.57
C ASN A 67 -15.75 17.61 -4.10
N LEU A 68 -14.69 16.95 -4.60
CA LEU A 68 -14.60 16.55 -6.00
C LEU A 68 -15.50 15.36 -6.36
N ILE A 69 -16.02 14.63 -5.36
CA ILE A 69 -16.96 13.52 -5.55
C ILE A 69 -18.38 14.06 -5.71
N THR A 70 -18.63 14.71 -6.86
CA THR A 70 -19.93 15.32 -7.19
C THR A 70 -20.99 14.28 -7.58
N PRO A 71 -22.30 14.62 -7.55
CA PRO A 71 -23.35 13.74 -8.07
C PRO A 71 -23.12 13.33 -9.54
N ALA A 72 -22.61 14.24 -10.37
CA ALA A 72 -22.26 13.94 -11.76
C ALA A 72 -21.11 12.92 -11.84
N LYS A 73 -20.07 13.07 -11.01
CA LYS A 73 -18.96 12.10 -10.95
C LYS A 73 -19.42 10.73 -10.47
N ARG A 74 -20.33 10.67 -9.49
CA ARG A 74 -20.96 9.41 -9.04
C ARG A 74 -21.74 8.72 -10.15
N LYS A 75 -22.54 9.46 -10.94
CA LYS A 75 -23.24 8.91 -12.11
C LYS A 75 -22.27 8.38 -13.17
N GLN A 76 -21.19 9.11 -13.45
CA GLN A 76 -20.14 8.65 -14.37
C GLN A 76 -19.49 7.35 -13.89
N ALA A 77 -19.15 7.25 -12.61
CA ALA A 77 -18.59 6.03 -12.02
C ALA A 77 -19.56 4.85 -12.10
N ALA A 78 -20.83 5.05 -11.77
CA ALA A 78 -21.86 4.01 -11.88
C ALA A 78 -22.02 3.48 -13.32
N ALA A 79 -21.91 4.35 -14.32
CA ALA A 79 -22.00 3.96 -15.73
C ALA A 79 -20.83 3.09 -16.22
N LEU A 80 -19.73 2.98 -15.45
CA LEU A 80 -18.61 2.09 -15.75
C LEU A 80 -18.93 0.62 -15.47
N VAL A 81 -19.91 0.31 -14.62
CA VAL A 81 -20.31 -1.07 -14.34
C VAL A 81 -20.97 -1.67 -15.59
N LYS A 82 -20.41 -2.78 -16.10
CA LYS A 82 -20.94 -3.52 -17.27
C LYS A 82 -21.43 -4.92 -16.91
N GLU A 83 -20.61 -5.66 -16.17
CA GLU A 83 -20.86 -7.09 -15.90
C GLU A 83 -21.45 -7.35 -14.51
N GLY A 84 -21.44 -6.34 -13.62
CA GLY A 84 -21.89 -6.51 -12.24
C GLY A 84 -20.97 -7.36 -11.36
N PHE A 85 -19.77 -7.70 -11.84
CA PHE A 85 -18.77 -8.42 -11.08
C PHE A 85 -18.08 -7.50 -10.06
N THR A 86 -17.92 -7.97 -8.83
CA THR A 86 -17.32 -7.22 -7.72
C THR A 86 -16.04 -7.88 -7.25
N VAL A 87 -15.00 -7.07 -7.02
CA VAL A 87 -13.75 -7.49 -6.40
C VAL A 87 -13.58 -6.75 -5.08
N SER A 88 -13.35 -7.47 -3.98
CA SER A 88 -12.99 -6.85 -2.72
C SER A 88 -11.57 -6.28 -2.81
N LEU A 89 -11.39 -5.03 -2.41
CA LEU A 89 -10.08 -4.40 -2.22
C LEU A 89 -9.65 -4.37 -0.75
N ALA A 90 -10.46 -4.94 0.15
CA ALA A 90 -10.08 -5.09 1.54
C ALA A 90 -9.07 -6.24 1.68
N GLY A 91 -8.02 -6.00 2.45
CA GLY A 91 -7.15 -7.05 2.96
C GLY A 91 -7.89 -7.91 3.98
N ASP A 92 -7.48 -9.18 4.06
CA ASP A 92 -8.03 -10.08 5.07
C ASP A 92 -7.72 -9.57 6.48
N ALA A 93 -8.62 -9.86 7.43
CA ALA A 93 -8.43 -9.49 8.82
C ALA A 93 -7.28 -10.30 9.43
N ASP A 94 -6.09 -9.70 9.47
CA ASP A 94 -4.91 -10.34 10.02
C ASP A 94 -4.89 -10.23 11.56
N THR A 95 -5.02 -11.38 12.21
CA THR A 95 -5.03 -11.53 13.67
C THR A 95 -3.64 -11.83 14.24
N VAL A 96 -2.60 -11.93 13.41
CA VAL A 96 -1.24 -12.31 13.84
C VAL A 96 -0.40 -11.07 14.07
N LYS A 97 0.22 -10.99 15.25
CA LYS A 97 1.16 -9.91 15.55
C LYS A 97 2.46 -10.11 14.76
N ALA A 98 2.87 -9.08 14.02
CA ALA A 98 4.10 -9.07 13.24
C ALA A 98 4.77 -7.69 13.30
N ILE A 99 5.94 -7.54 12.67
CA ILE A 99 6.69 -6.27 12.61
C ILE A 99 5.89 -5.22 11.83
N ASP A 100 5.27 -5.63 10.73
CA ASP A 100 4.37 -4.85 9.88
C ASP A 100 2.92 -4.85 10.38
N ASN A 101 2.55 -5.75 11.29
CA ASN A 101 1.26 -5.78 11.96
C ASN A 101 1.39 -5.70 13.50
N PRO A 102 1.77 -4.53 14.06
CA PRO A 102 1.90 -4.36 15.51
C PRO A 102 0.56 -4.32 16.25
N ASN A 103 -0.54 -4.04 15.54
CA ASN A 103 -1.90 -3.90 16.06
C ASN A 103 -2.88 -4.80 15.29
N PRO A 104 -2.79 -6.14 15.39
CA PRO A 104 -3.65 -7.04 14.63
C PRO A 104 -5.12 -6.91 15.02
N TYR A 105 -6.00 -7.46 14.18
CA TYR A 105 -7.40 -7.67 14.54
C TYR A 105 -7.51 -8.56 15.78
N ASP A 106 -8.41 -8.22 16.70
CA ASP A 106 -8.82 -9.11 17.77
C ASP A 106 -10.08 -9.85 17.32
N HIS A 107 -10.01 -11.17 17.22
CA HIS A 107 -11.16 -12.00 16.89
C HIS A 107 -11.32 -13.09 17.95
N LYS A 108 -12.44 -13.04 18.68
CA LYS A 108 -12.78 -14.00 19.73
C LYS A 108 -14.16 -14.57 19.48
N MET A 109 -14.26 -15.88 19.35
CA MET A 109 -15.55 -16.56 19.41
C MET A 109 -16.07 -16.54 20.85
N LEU A 110 -17.28 -16.04 21.05
CA LEU A 110 -17.94 -15.96 22.37
C LEU A 110 -18.94 -17.10 22.60
N GLY A 111 -19.40 -17.74 21.53
CA GLY A 111 -20.35 -18.83 21.56
C GLY A 111 -20.88 -19.14 20.16
N ILE A 112 -21.92 -19.98 20.08
CA ILE A 112 -22.54 -20.30 18.80
C ILE A 112 -23.21 -19.04 18.24
N GLY A 113 -22.78 -18.61 17.06
CA GLY A 113 -23.33 -17.45 16.36
C GLY A 113 -22.98 -16.10 17.00
N SER A 114 -21.93 -16.04 17.83
CA SER A 114 -21.51 -14.81 18.49
C SER A 114 -20.00 -14.68 18.54
N ASP A 115 -19.51 -13.57 17.99
CA ASP A 115 -18.08 -13.21 17.97
C ASP A 115 -17.88 -11.80 18.54
N TYR A 116 -16.69 -11.55 19.08
CA TYR A 116 -16.15 -10.23 19.31
C TYR A 116 -15.08 -9.95 18.25
N ILE A 117 -15.22 -8.81 17.56
CA ILE A 117 -14.23 -8.29 16.64
C ILE A 117 -13.75 -6.92 17.16
N GLY A 118 -12.47 -6.81 17.44
CA GLY A 118 -11.79 -5.57 17.82
C GLY A 118 -10.85 -5.11 16.72
N VAL A 119 -10.89 -3.82 16.40
CA VAL A 119 -10.00 -3.20 15.41
C VAL A 119 -9.44 -1.91 15.98
N ALA A 120 -8.12 -1.76 15.94
CA ALA A 120 -7.50 -0.46 16.15
C ALA A 120 -7.64 0.33 14.83
N ALA A 121 -8.59 1.27 14.73
CA ALA A 121 -8.91 1.96 13.47
C ALA A 121 -7.74 2.74 12.83
N HIS A 122 -6.69 3.01 13.62
CA HIS A 122 -5.44 3.65 13.19
C HIS A 122 -4.25 2.67 13.21
N GLY A 123 -4.54 1.37 13.21
CA GLY A 123 -3.54 0.33 13.11
C GLY A 123 -3.00 0.24 11.68
N TRP A 124 -1.80 -0.31 11.58
CA TRP A 124 -0.97 -0.16 10.38
C TRP A 124 -1.32 -1.16 9.28
N ALA A 125 -1.81 -2.33 9.65
CA ALA A 125 -1.97 -3.46 8.73
C ALA A 125 -3.39 -3.63 8.17
N HIS A 126 -4.34 -2.79 8.58
CA HIS A 126 -5.73 -2.92 8.17
C HIS A 126 -6.00 -2.10 6.92
N THR A 127 -6.96 -2.50 6.10
CA THR A 127 -7.48 -1.59 5.05
C THR A 127 -8.30 -0.47 5.72
N HIS A 128 -7.84 0.77 5.59
CA HIS A 128 -8.49 1.93 6.20
C HIS A 128 -8.42 3.19 5.31
N LEU A 129 -9.13 4.23 5.74
CA LEU A 129 -9.03 5.58 5.19
C LEU A 129 -8.62 6.54 6.31
N ASP A 130 -7.62 7.36 6.05
CA ASP A 130 -7.20 8.42 6.95
C ASP A 130 -8.05 9.67 6.74
N SER A 131 -8.68 10.14 7.82
CA SER A 131 -9.39 11.41 7.81
C SER A 131 -8.41 12.59 7.72
N LEU A 132 -8.90 13.79 7.40
CA LEU A 132 -8.07 15.00 7.37
C LEU A 132 -7.39 15.29 8.72
N ALA A 133 -7.98 14.86 9.84
CA ALA A 133 -7.44 15.05 11.18
C ALA A 133 -6.35 14.02 11.57
N HIS A 134 -6.03 13.06 10.69
CA HIS A 134 -5.08 11.98 10.97
C HIS A 134 -3.65 12.48 11.21
N VAL A 135 -3.17 13.36 10.33
CA VAL A 135 -1.86 14.01 10.46
C VAL A 135 -2.01 15.47 10.13
N ASN A 136 -1.59 16.33 11.05
CA ASN A 136 -1.54 17.77 10.84
C ASN A 136 -0.19 18.37 11.27
N TYR A 137 0.07 19.57 10.76
CA TYR A 137 1.20 20.38 11.18
C TYR A 137 0.70 21.51 12.06
N GLY A 138 1.05 21.47 13.35
CA GLY A 138 0.69 22.55 14.30
C GLY A 138 -0.76 22.52 14.80
N GLY A 139 -1.46 21.38 14.70
CA GLY A 139 -2.78 21.21 15.32
C GLY A 139 -3.98 21.66 14.49
N VAL A 140 -3.82 21.81 13.17
CA VAL A 140 -4.90 22.05 12.19
C VAL A 140 -5.17 20.81 11.35
#